data_AF-A0A9W9CLD8-F1
#
_entry.id   AF-A0A9W9CLD8-F1
#
_cell.length_a   1.000
_cell.length_b   1.000
_cell.length_c   1.000
_cell.angle_alpha   90.00
_cell.angle_beta   90.00
_cell.angle_gamma   90.00
#
_symmetry.space_group_name_H-M   'P 1'
#
loop_
_entity.id
_entity.type
_entity.pdbx_description
1 polymer ?
#
loop_
_entity_poly.entity_id
_entity_poly.type
_entity_poly.pdbx_seq_one_letter_code
_entity_poly.pdbx_strand_id
1 'polypeptide(L)'
;MTQLSVNEHPGFILNPLEDRPDTIEAAINRQMNGFRTTSDLCRACGVKDASYTEMSTIDATPEYLRIQLSLVGFDDEGTYKNQNAIGIPDILDLTQYMSNSEAENPWPVRYKLITATYHAGEDANSGHYVSAVTGPKEKFQKGPAPQYFCVDEDIYDWEGEDYPNVLTINPAEHNGMDFDTTMLFYVRIEPGRENLKPQETAEETAEEADAVVETIAERVRAGKLGRQCKR
;
A
#
# COMPACT_ATOMS: atom_id res chain seq x y z
N MET A 1 18.65 23.65 4.50
CA MET A 1 18.15 23.89 3.12
C MET A 1 17.38 22.64 2.71
N THR A 2 16.25 22.42 3.35
CA THR A 2 15.37 21.29 3.03
C THR A 2 14.71 21.60 1.71
N GLN A 3 15.19 20.95 0.65
CA GLN A 3 14.47 20.88 -0.60
C GLN A 3 13.10 20.31 -0.25
N LEU A 4 12.05 21.13 -0.35
CA LEU A 4 10.74 20.59 -0.64
C LEU A 4 10.92 19.90 -1.98
N SER A 5 11.16 18.58 -1.93
CA SER A 5 11.01 17.71 -3.07
C SER A 5 9.58 17.93 -3.55
N VAL A 6 9.41 18.81 -4.53
CA VAL A 6 8.31 18.69 -5.47
C VAL A 6 8.43 17.25 -5.94
N ASN A 7 7.54 16.38 -5.45
CA ASN A 7 7.45 15.04 -5.95
C ASN A 7 7.17 15.19 -7.45
N GLU A 8 8.20 15.03 -8.29
CA GLU A 8 8.11 15.07 -9.76
C GLU A 8 7.31 13.87 -10.32
N HIS A 9 6.57 13.20 -9.45
CA HIS A 9 5.88 11.95 -9.69
C HIS A 9 4.44 12.07 -9.18
N PRO A 10 3.43 11.93 -10.05
CA PRO A 10 2.04 11.90 -9.62
C PRO A 10 1.81 10.66 -8.77
N GLY A 11 1.66 10.82 -7.46
CA GLY A 11 1.43 9.72 -6.52
C GLY A 11 1.95 9.96 -5.10
N PHE A 12 1.93 8.89 -4.30
CA PHE A 12 2.49 8.84 -2.95
C PHE A 12 3.80 8.06 -2.93
N ILE A 13 4.74 8.49 -2.10
CA ILE A 13 5.90 7.69 -1.69
C ILE A 13 5.76 7.48 -0.19
N LEU A 14 5.37 6.27 0.19
CA LEU A 14 5.08 5.90 1.56
C LEU A 14 6.28 5.19 2.18
N ASN A 15 6.51 5.45 3.46
CA ASN A 15 7.47 4.70 4.28
C ASN A 15 6.65 3.85 5.26
N PRO A 16 6.52 2.53 4.99
CA PRO A 16 5.91 1.60 5.93
C PRO A 16 6.65 1.59 7.26
N LEU A 17 5.96 1.22 8.33
CA LEU A 17 6.61 1.03 9.64
C LEU A 17 7.67 -0.07 9.58
N GLU A 18 8.77 0.17 10.27
CA GLU A 18 9.96 -0.70 10.30
C GLU A 18 9.94 -1.72 11.44
N ASP A 19 9.11 -1.53 12.46
CA ASP A 19 9.09 -2.34 13.68
C ASP A 19 7.86 -3.24 13.83
N ARG A 20 6.84 -3.06 12.99
CA ARG A 20 5.55 -3.79 13.07
C ARG A 20 4.78 -3.74 11.75
N PRO A 21 3.74 -4.60 11.59
CA PRO A 21 2.82 -4.49 10.48
C PRO A 21 2.19 -3.10 10.37
N ASP A 22 1.82 -2.72 9.16
CA ASP A 22 1.27 -1.41 8.82
C ASP A 22 0.16 -1.53 7.77
N THR A 23 -0.46 -0.41 7.39
CA THR A 23 -1.38 -0.37 6.24
C THR A 23 -1.10 0.83 5.33
N ILE A 24 -1.53 0.74 4.08
CA ILE A 24 -1.43 1.86 3.12
C ILE A 24 -2.16 3.09 3.65
N GLU A 25 -3.35 2.92 4.23
CA GLU A 25 -4.17 4.00 4.78
C GLU A 25 -3.48 4.67 5.96
N ALA A 26 -2.91 3.88 6.88
CA ALA A 26 -2.17 4.42 8.01
C ALA A 26 -0.93 5.19 7.55
N ALA A 27 -0.21 4.68 6.56
CA ALA A 27 0.95 5.35 5.98
C ALA A 27 0.58 6.67 5.27
N ILE A 28 -0.49 6.67 4.47
CA ILE A 28 -1.04 7.90 3.86
C ILE A 28 -1.43 8.89 4.95
N ASN A 29 -2.13 8.45 6.00
CA ASN A 29 -2.53 9.32 7.09
C ASN A 29 -1.32 9.98 7.78
N ARG A 30 -0.23 9.25 8.03
CA ARG A 30 1.01 9.82 8.59
C ARG A 30 1.70 10.81 7.64
N GLN A 31 1.54 10.63 6.34
CA GLN A 31 2.05 11.58 5.35
C GLN A 31 1.18 12.85 5.31
N MET A 32 -0.15 12.70 5.32
CA MET A 32 -1.10 13.81 5.18
C MET A 32 -1.28 14.62 6.47
N ASN A 33 -1.19 13.97 7.64
CA ASN A 33 -1.49 14.55 8.95
C ASN A 33 -0.32 14.39 9.94
N GLY A 34 0.89 14.70 9.49
CA GLY A 34 2.12 14.40 10.22
C GLY A 34 2.48 15.46 11.28
N PHE A 35 2.86 14.99 12.47
CA PHE A 35 3.71 15.78 13.35
C PHE A 35 5.13 15.79 12.81
N ARG A 36 5.74 16.97 12.74
CA ARG A 36 7.07 17.19 12.20
C ARG A 36 7.88 18.02 13.18
N THR A 37 9.19 17.79 13.17
CA THR A 37 10.15 18.63 13.88
C THR A 37 11.09 19.22 12.85
N THR A 38 11.28 20.54 12.85
CA THR A 38 12.27 21.15 11.95
C THR A 38 13.67 20.91 12.50
N SER A 39 14.55 20.24 11.75
CA SER A 39 15.99 20.28 12.07
C SER A 39 16.60 21.67 11.86
N ASP A 40 15.96 22.48 11.01
CA ASP A 40 16.34 23.86 10.72
C ASP A 40 15.72 24.85 11.74
N LEU A 41 16.32 26.04 11.83
CA LEU A 41 15.84 27.15 12.65
C LEU A 41 14.52 27.68 12.07
N CYS A 42 13.46 27.72 12.88
CA CYS A 42 12.21 28.35 12.48
C CYS A 42 12.45 29.84 12.17
N ARG A 43 12.20 30.27 10.93
CA ARG A 43 12.49 31.65 10.48
C ARG A 43 11.66 32.71 11.21
N ALA A 44 10.51 32.34 11.75
CA ALA A 44 9.62 33.26 12.45
C ALA A 44 10.05 33.53 13.90
N CYS A 45 10.40 32.48 14.65
CA CYS A 45 10.71 32.59 16.08
C CYS A 45 12.18 32.33 16.45
N GLY A 46 13.01 31.89 15.52
CA GLY A 46 14.43 31.62 15.74
C GLY A 46 14.72 30.36 16.56
N VAL A 47 13.70 29.56 16.88
CA VAL A 47 13.86 28.31 17.64
C VAL A 47 14.33 27.20 16.70
N LYS A 48 15.36 26.45 17.11
CA LYS A 48 15.76 25.18 16.47
C LYS A 48 14.90 24.05 17.00
N ASP A 49 14.73 22.99 16.22
CA ASP A 49 13.99 21.80 16.64
C ASP A 49 12.54 22.14 17.03
N ALA A 50 11.96 23.13 16.33
CA ALA A 50 10.58 23.52 16.54
C ALA A 50 9.67 22.40 16.03
N SER A 51 8.78 21.95 16.90
CA SER A 51 7.74 21.00 16.56
C SER A 51 6.51 21.70 15.97
N TYR A 52 5.94 21.13 14.93
CA TYR A 52 4.73 21.61 14.27
C TYR A 52 3.93 20.45 13.71
N THR A 53 2.64 20.67 13.52
CA THR A 53 1.77 19.73 12.79
C THR A 53 1.59 20.25 11.38
N GLU A 54 1.83 19.39 10.40
CA GLU A 54 1.57 19.67 8.99
C GLU A 54 0.33 18.89 8.56
N MET A 55 -0.61 19.61 7.97
CA MET A 55 -1.83 19.04 7.39
C MET A 55 -1.84 19.39 5.91
N SER A 56 -1.85 18.35 5.08
CA SER A 56 -1.97 18.47 3.64
C SER A 56 -3.38 18.10 3.19
N THR A 57 -3.84 18.71 2.11
CA THR A 57 -5.09 18.34 1.44
C THR A 57 -4.83 18.17 -0.05
N ILE A 58 -5.74 17.48 -0.74
CA ILE A 58 -5.63 17.16 -2.15
C ILE A 58 -6.67 17.97 -2.92
N ASP A 59 -6.22 18.84 -3.82
CA ASP A 59 -7.13 19.64 -4.66
C ASP A 59 -7.66 18.85 -5.86
N ALA A 60 -6.86 17.92 -6.39
CA ALA A 60 -7.23 17.10 -7.53
C ALA A 60 -6.47 15.78 -7.50
N THR A 61 -7.11 14.72 -8.00
CA THR A 61 -6.50 13.40 -8.14
C THR A 61 -6.53 12.88 -9.57
N PRO A 62 -5.52 12.10 -9.99
CA PRO A 62 -5.45 11.53 -11.34
C PRO A 62 -6.39 10.34 -11.51
N GLU A 63 -6.68 9.92 -12.74
CA GLU A 63 -7.43 8.69 -13.02
C GLU A 63 -6.65 7.43 -12.61
N TYR A 64 -5.32 7.49 -12.65
CA TYR A 64 -4.42 6.44 -12.18
C TYR A 64 -3.56 6.94 -11.04
N LEU A 65 -3.66 6.30 -9.89
CA LEU A 65 -2.87 6.61 -8.71
C LEU A 65 -1.73 5.62 -8.57
N ARG A 66 -0.49 6.14 -8.54
CA ARG A 66 0.70 5.36 -8.18
C ARG A 66 1.00 5.56 -6.69
N ILE A 67 1.27 4.47 -6.00
CA ILE A 67 1.84 4.48 -4.65
C ILE A 67 3.15 3.71 -4.70
N GLN A 68 4.23 4.32 -4.26
CA GLN A 68 5.52 3.67 -4.10
C GLN A 68 5.78 3.41 -2.62
N LEU A 69 6.20 2.20 -2.29
CA LEU A 69 6.63 1.83 -0.94
C LEU A 69 8.16 1.88 -0.90
N SER A 70 8.70 2.70 -0.01
CA SER A 70 10.14 2.68 0.29
C SER A 70 10.42 1.50 1.22
N LEU A 71 11.04 0.46 0.68
CA LEU A 71 11.47 -0.70 1.46
C LEU A 71 12.88 -0.52 2.05
N VAL A 72 13.52 0.64 1.88
CA VAL A 72 14.85 0.88 2.43
C VAL A 72 14.71 1.40 3.86
N GLY A 73 15.17 0.61 4.83
CA GLY A 73 15.35 1.03 6.22
C GLY A 73 16.82 1.33 6.52
N PHE A 74 17.06 2.04 7.62
CA PHE A 74 18.40 2.37 8.10
C PHE A 74 18.54 2.02 9.59
N ASP A 75 19.58 1.30 9.94
CA ASP A 75 19.95 0.98 11.32
C ASP A 75 21.43 1.30 11.60
N ASP A 76 21.92 0.91 12.78
CA ASP A 76 23.32 1.12 13.17
C ASP A 76 24.31 0.30 12.33
N GLU A 77 23.86 -0.76 11.65
CA GLU A 77 24.68 -1.67 10.83
C GLU A 77 24.68 -1.28 9.34
N GLY A 78 23.70 -0.51 8.89
CA GLY A 78 23.64 0.09 7.56
C GLY A 78 22.23 0.19 7.00
N THR A 79 22.10 -0.08 5.69
CA THR A 79 20.80 -0.16 5.01
C THR A 79 20.29 -1.58 5.01
N TYR A 80 19.01 -1.77 5.33
CA TYR A 80 18.35 -3.07 5.25
C TYR A 80 17.04 -2.96 4.46
N LYS A 81 16.48 -4.12 4.07
CA LYS A 81 15.17 -4.20 3.43
C LYS A 81 14.08 -4.32 4.50
N ASN A 82 13.18 -3.35 4.56
CA ASN A 82 11.97 -3.46 5.35
C ASN A 82 11.04 -4.49 4.68
N GLN A 83 10.90 -5.65 5.33
CA GLN A 83 10.05 -6.76 4.89
C GLN A 83 8.81 -6.92 5.78
N ASN A 84 8.44 -5.87 6.54
CA ASN A 84 7.23 -5.93 7.34
C ASN A 84 5.99 -6.05 6.46
N ALA A 85 5.06 -6.87 6.92
CA ALA A 85 3.77 -6.99 6.28
C ALA A 85 3.06 -5.63 6.21
N ILE A 86 2.45 -5.34 5.07
CA ILE A 86 1.63 -4.14 4.88
C ILE A 86 0.27 -4.54 4.35
N GLY A 87 -0.79 -4.14 5.04
CA GLY A 87 -2.16 -4.26 4.54
C GLY A 87 -2.35 -3.37 3.34
N ILE A 88 -2.67 -3.96 2.19
CA ILE A 88 -2.95 -3.25 0.95
C ILE A 88 -4.45 -3.35 0.68
N PRO A 89 -5.19 -2.23 0.68
CA PRO A 89 -6.61 -2.27 0.41
C PRO A 89 -6.90 -2.55 -1.06
N ASP A 90 -7.90 -3.37 -1.32
CA ASP A 90 -8.43 -3.54 -2.67
C ASP A 90 -9.11 -2.25 -3.18
N ILE A 91 -9.80 -1.54 -2.28
CA ILE A 91 -10.42 -0.23 -2.52
C ILE A 91 -9.79 0.79 -1.59
N LEU A 92 -9.07 1.76 -2.15
CA LEU A 92 -8.50 2.88 -1.40
C LEU A 92 -9.44 4.09 -1.47
N ASP A 93 -9.83 4.63 -0.32
CA ASP A 93 -10.61 5.86 -0.21
C ASP A 93 -9.71 7.04 0.22
N LEU A 94 -9.68 8.08 -0.61
CA LEU A 94 -8.96 9.33 -0.35
C LEU A 94 -9.89 10.52 -0.11
N THR A 95 -11.21 10.29 -0.06
CA THR A 95 -12.22 11.36 0.05
C THR A 95 -11.96 12.27 1.25
N GLN A 96 -11.56 11.70 2.40
CA GLN A 96 -11.24 12.45 3.61
C GLN A 96 -10.04 13.40 3.48
N TYR A 97 -9.19 13.20 2.48
CA TYR A 97 -7.99 14.02 2.25
C TYR A 97 -8.20 15.10 1.19
N MET A 98 -9.35 15.13 0.53
CA MET A 98 -9.66 16.15 -0.47
C MET A 98 -9.89 17.51 0.19
N SER A 99 -9.51 18.61 -0.46
CA SER A 99 -9.72 19.97 0.08
C SER A 99 -11.19 20.36 0.21
N ASN A 100 -12.10 19.61 -0.43
CA ASN A 100 -13.55 19.73 -0.32
C ASN A 100 -14.21 18.64 0.54
N SER A 101 -13.46 17.92 1.37
CA SER A 101 -13.98 16.81 2.20
C SER A 101 -15.11 17.23 3.14
N GLU A 102 -15.09 18.47 3.63
CA GLU A 102 -16.10 19.04 4.56
C GLU A 102 -17.32 19.66 3.85
N ALA A 103 -17.42 19.53 2.52
CA ALA A 103 -18.61 19.98 1.80
C ALA A 103 -19.84 19.14 2.21
N GLU A 104 -21.06 19.68 2.08
CA GLU A 104 -22.31 18.96 2.40
C GLU A 104 -22.45 17.64 1.63
N ASN A 105 -21.85 17.57 0.44
CA ASN A 105 -21.79 16.37 -0.39
C ASN A 105 -20.40 16.29 -1.06
N PRO A 106 -19.38 15.76 -0.36
CA PRO A 106 -18.04 15.66 -0.92
C PRO A 106 -18.04 14.67 -2.08
N TRP A 107 -17.32 15.00 -3.14
CA TRP A 107 -17.21 14.10 -4.28
C TRP A 107 -16.35 12.90 -3.90
N PRO A 108 -16.84 11.66 -3.99
CA PRO A 108 -16.07 10.50 -3.55
C PRO A 108 -14.84 10.30 -4.45
N VAL A 109 -13.70 10.04 -3.81
CA VAL A 109 -12.42 9.79 -4.46
C VAL A 109 -11.92 8.43 -4.02
N ARG A 110 -12.41 7.39 -4.71
CA ARG A 110 -12.06 6.00 -4.47
C ARG A 110 -11.31 5.39 -5.64
N TYR A 111 -10.49 4.40 -5.32
CA TYR A 111 -9.51 3.80 -6.20
C TYR A 111 -9.54 2.28 -6.04
N LYS A 112 -9.55 1.54 -7.15
CA LYS A 112 -9.48 0.07 -7.17
C LYS A 112 -8.05 -0.37 -7.51
N LEU A 113 -7.49 -1.28 -6.72
CA LEU A 113 -6.17 -1.86 -6.98
C LEU A 113 -6.20 -2.69 -8.27
N ILE A 114 -5.26 -2.45 -9.17
CA ILE A 114 -5.18 -3.16 -10.46
C ILE A 114 -3.80 -3.77 -10.74
N THR A 115 -2.75 -3.28 -10.08
CA THR A 115 -1.39 -3.80 -10.28
C THR A 115 -0.57 -3.61 -9.01
N ALA A 116 0.23 -4.62 -8.68
CA ALA A 116 1.26 -4.55 -7.66
C ALA A 116 2.59 -5.02 -8.28
N THR A 117 3.65 -4.26 -8.06
CA THR A 117 5.02 -4.64 -8.43
C THR A 117 5.75 -5.03 -7.16
N TYR A 118 6.46 -6.14 -7.21
CA TYR A 118 7.15 -6.71 -6.07
C TYR A 118 8.65 -6.83 -6.35
N HIS A 119 9.42 -6.89 -5.27
CA HIS A 119 10.85 -7.14 -5.28
C HIS A 119 11.18 -8.45 -4.55
N ALA A 120 11.68 -9.43 -5.30
CA ALA A 120 12.28 -10.64 -4.76
C ALA A 120 13.75 -10.41 -4.45
N GLY A 121 14.19 -10.76 -3.24
CA GLY A 121 15.58 -10.61 -2.81
C GLY A 121 15.66 -10.25 -1.33
N GLU A 122 16.74 -10.67 -0.68
CA GLU A 122 17.00 -10.43 0.76
C GLU A 122 17.32 -8.95 1.03
N ASP A 123 18.02 -8.29 0.09
CA ASP A 123 18.44 -6.89 0.23
C ASP A 123 17.55 -5.95 -0.59
N ALA A 124 17.50 -4.67 -0.22
CA ALA A 124 16.77 -3.66 -1.01
C ALA A 124 17.49 -3.28 -2.32
N ASN A 125 18.79 -3.59 -2.44
CA ASN A 125 19.65 -3.15 -3.54
C ASN A 125 19.93 -4.22 -4.60
N SER A 126 19.51 -5.47 -4.36
CA SER A 126 19.74 -6.57 -5.30
C SER A 126 18.57 -7.54 -5.28
N GLY A 127 18.15 -7.98 -6.46
CA GLY A 127 16.97 -8.82 -6.57
C GLY A 127 16.34 -8.79 -7.95
N HIS A 128 15.11 -9.26 -8.01
CA HIS A 128 14.33 -9.37 -9.23
C HIS A 128 12.95 -8.74 -9.04
N TYR A 129 12.53 -7.93 -10.02
CA TYR A 129 11.23 -7.28 -9.98
C TYR A 129 10.23 -8.08 -10.78
N VAL A 130 9.09 -8.34 -10.17
CA VAL A 130 7.96 -9.05 -10.77
C VAL A 130 6.71 -8.21 -10.62
N SER A 131 5.67 -8.49 -11.39
CA SER A 131 4.42 -7.74 -11.28
C SER A 131 3.22 -8.67 -11.28
N ALA A 132 2.22 -8.32 -10.51
CA ALA A 132 0.92 -8.92 -10.62
C ALA A 132 -0.12 -7.92 -11.08
N VAL A 133 -1.02 -8.38 -11.94
CA VAL A 133 -2.00 -7.53 -12.62
C VAL A 133 -3.37 -8.17 -12.56
N THR A 134 -4.40 -7.34 -12.40
CA THR A 134 -5.78 -7.72 -12.66
C THR A 134 -6.06 -7.58 -14.16
N GLY A 135 -6.43 -8.68 -14.80
CA GLY A 135 -6.81 -8.72 -16.21
C GLY A 135 -8.17 -8.09 -16.49
N PRO A 136 -8.52 -7.91 -17.77
CA PRO A 136 -9.84 -7.44 -18.15
C PRO A 136 -10.91 -8.47 -17.78
N LYS A 137 -12.00 -8.00 -17.17
CA LYS A 137 -13.19 -8.83 -16.94
C LYS A 137 -14.03 -8.90 -18.20
N GLU A 138 -14.31 -10.11 -18.69
CA GLU A 138 -15.20 -10.26 -19.85
C GLU A 138 -16.67 -9.97 -19.48
N LYS A 139 -17.45 -9.47 -20.45
CA LYS A 139 -18.86 -9.05 -20.24
C LYS A 139 -19.77 -10.11 -19.61
N PHE A 140 -19.44 -11.39 -19.75
CA PHE A 140 -20.25 -12.51 -19.27
C PHE A 140 -19.52 -13.36 -18.24
N GLN A 141 -18.33 -12.97 -17.83
CA GLN A 141 -17.57 -13.69 -16.82
C GLN A 141 -18.25 -13.53 -15.47
N LYS A 142 -18.65 -14.67 -14.89
CA LYS A 142 -19.09 -14.75 -13.50
C LYS A 142 -17.85 -14.87 -12.61
N GLY A 143 -17.86 -14.21 -11.45
CA GLY A 143 -16.72 -14.18 -10.53
C GLY A 143 -15.83 -12.93 -10.69
N PRO A 144 -14.69 -12.90 -9.97
CA PRO A 144 -13.72 -11.82 -10.08
C PRO A 144 -13.03 -11.80 -11.45
N ALA A 145 -12.35 -10.70 -11.76
CA ALA A 145 -11.48 -10.64 -12.93
C ALA A 145 -10.28 -11.59 -12.74
N PRO A 146 -9.75 -12.19 -13.83
CA PRO A 146 -8.56 -13.03 -13.71
C PRO A 146 -7.38 -12.18 -13.23
N GLN A 147 -6.48 -12.78 -12.46
CA GLN A 147 -5.29 -12.13 -11.93
C GLN A 147 -4.09 -12.94 -12.36
N TYR A 148 -3.01 -12.24 -12.72
CA TYR A 148 -1.82 -12.84 -13.29
C TYR A 148 -0.58 -12.43 -12.52
N PHE A 149 0.37 -13.35 -12.38
CA PHE A 149 1.72 -13.10 -11.89
C PHE A 149 2.70 -13.16 -13.06
N CYS A 150 3.38 -12.05 -13.32
CA CYS A 150 4.26 -11.87 -14.46
C CYS A 150 5.71 -11.82 -13.99
N VAL A 151 6.53 -12.73 -14.52
CA VAL A 151 7.96 -12.87 -14.22
C VAL A 151 8.71 -12.89 -15.54
N ASP A 152 9.42 -11.80 -15.86
CA ASP A 152 10.08 -11.60 -17.15
C ASP A 152 9.15 -11.87 -18.36
N GLU A 153 9.38 -12.97 -19.08
CA GLU A 153 8.62 -13.37 -20.27
C GLU A 153 7.46 -14.33 -19.94
N ASP A 154 7.40 -14.83 -18.70
CA ASP A 154 6.41 -15.80 -18.25
C ASP A 154 5.23 -15.11 -17.54
N ILE A 155 4.03 -15.64 -17.78
CA ILE A 155 2.78 -15.19 -17.16
C ILE A 155 2.06 -16.41 -16.58
N TYR A 156 1.74 -16.34 -15.29
CA TYR A 156 1.06 -17.39 -14.55
C TYR A 156 -0.30 -16.87 -14.07
N ASP A 157 -1.32 -17.74 -14.07
CA ASP A 157 -2.56 -17.44 -13.34
C ASP A 157 -2.23 -17.36 -11.84
N TRP A 158 -2.74 -16.34 -11.16
CA TRP A 158 -2.56 -16.15 -9.73
C TRP A 158 -3.91 -16.17 -9.03
N GLU A 159 -4.29 -17.37 -8.59
CA GLU A 159 -5.51 -17.60 -7.84
C GLU A 159 -5.19 -17.66 -6.34
N GLY A 160 -5.97 -16.94 -5.53
CA GLY A 160 -5.93 -17.03 -4.08
C GLY A 160 -7.18 -17.75 -3.60
N GLU A 161 -7.03 -18.87 -2.89
CA GLU A 161 -8.17 -19.63 -2.36
C GLU A 161 -9.03 -18.79 -1.40
N ASP A 162 -8.37 -17.91 -0.62
CA ASP A 162 -9.00 -17.12 0.45
C ASP A 162 -9.14 -15.62 0.12
N TYR A 163 -8.60 -15.15 -1.02
CA TYR A 163 -8.49 -13.72 -1.32
C TYR A 163 -9.19 -13.35 -2.63
N PRO A 164 -10.21 -12.46 -2.60
CA PRO A 164 -10.86 -11.97 -3.81
C PRO A 164 -9.89 -11.25 -4.77
N ASN A 165 -8.87 -10.58 -4.20
CA ASN A 165 -7.79 -9.92 -4.93
C ASN A 165 -6.44 -10.32 -4.29
N VAL A 166 -5.63 -11.13 -5.00
CA VAL A 166 -4.33 -11.59 -4.48
C VAL A 166 -3.28 -10.48 -4.45
N LEU A 167 -3.51 -9.37 -5.15
CA LEU A 167 -2.62 -8.21 -5.14
C LEU A 167 -2.61 -7.49 -3.78
N THR A 168 -3.57 -7.78 -2.89
CA THR A 168 -3.65 -7.18 -1.55
C THR A 168 -2.68 -7.84 -0.55
N ILE A 169 -2.06 -8.95 -0.92
CA ILE A 169 -1.21 -9.74 -0.05
C ILE A 169 0.21 -9.17 -0.06
N ASN A 170 0.74 -8.85 1.11
CA ASN A 170 2.14 -8.46 1.28
C ASN A 170 2.72 -8.90 2.64
N PRO A 171 3.88 -9.59 2.68
CA PRO A 171 4.61 -10.11 1.53
C PRO A 171 3.77 -11.14 0.77
N ALA A 172 3.87 -11.13 -0.55
CA ALA A 172 3.20 -12.11 -1.39
C ALA A 172 4.04 -13.38 -1.48
N GLU A 173 3.40 -14.55 -1.40
CA GLU A 173 4.07 -15.83 -1.61
C GLU A 173 3.70 -16.40 -2.98
N HIS A 174 4.70 -16.77 -3.78
CA HIS A 174 4.50 -17.48 -5.05
C HIS A 174 5.61 -18.51 -5.23
N ASN A 175 5.24 -19.79 -5.44
CA ASN A 175 6.15 -20.92 -5.57
C ASN A 175 7.18 -21.05 -4.42
N GLY A 176 6.76 -20.73 -3.18
CA GLY A 176 7.60 -20.83 -1.98
C GLY A 176 8.66 -19.72 -1.84
N MET A 177 8.52 -18.63 -2.60
CA MET A 177 9.33 -17.42 -2.47
C MET A 177 8.47 -16.25 -2.02
N ASP A 178 9.04 -15.40 -1.16
CA ASP A 178 8.41 -14.18 -0.66
C ASP A 178 8.77 -12.97 -1.54
N PHE A 179 7.77 -12.14 -1.80
CA PHE A 179 7.84 -10.98 -2.67
C PHE A 179 7.31 -9.75 -1.94
N ASP A 180 8.18 -8.77 -1.71
CA ASP A 180 7.81 -7.54 -1.00
C ASP A 180 7.33 -6.48 -2.00
N THR A 181 6.17 -5.90 -1.74
CA THR A 181 5.53 -4.91 -2.61
C THR A 181 6.32 -3.60 -2.62
N THR A 182 6.63 -3.09 -3.80
CA THR A 182 7.37 -1.83 -3.99
C THR A 182 6.54 -0.75 -4.66
N MET A 183 5.60 -1.13 -5.53
CA MET A 183 4.73 -0.17 -6.20
C MET A 183 3.32 -0.75 -6.34
N LEU A 184 2.33 0.13 -6.18
CA LEU A 184 0.92 -0.17 -6.38
C LEU A 184 0.37 0.81 -7.41
N PHE A 185 -0.50 0.31 -8.27
CA PHE A 185 -1.28 1.12 -9.18
C PHE A 185 -2.75 0.88 -8.93
N TYR A 186 -3.46 1.98 -8.72
CA TYR A 186 -4.90 1.99 -8.61
C TYR A 186 -5.53 2.77 -9.76
N VAL A 187 -6.74 2.39 -10.13
CA VAL A 187 -7.59 3.12 -11.08
C VAL A 187 -8.76 3.77 -10.34
N ARG A 188 -9.09 5.00 -10.71
CA ARG A 188 -10.20 5.76 -10.12
C ARG A 188 -11.53 5.06 -10.42
N ILE A 189 -12.37 4.98 -9.41
CA ILE A 189 -13.75 4.49 -9.53
C ILE A 189 -14.63 5.70 -9.85
N GLU A 190 -15.24 5.70 -11.04
CA GLU A 190 -16.12 6.77 -11.48
C GLU A 190 -17.40 6.85 -10.63
N PRO A 191 -17.70 8.01 -10.03
CA PRO A 191 -18.91 8.18 -9.24
C PRO A 191 -20.16 8.01 -10.10
N GLY A 192 -21.07 7.13 -9.65
CA GLY A 192 -22.31 6.80 -10.37
C GLY A 192 -22.32 5.45 -11.07
N ARG A 193 -21.19 4.73 -11.14
CA ARG A 193 -21.19 3.28 -11.50
C ARG A 193 -21.62 2.35 -10.36
N GLU A 194 -21.83 2.89 -9.16
CA GLU A 194 -22.13 2.14 -7.94
C GLU A 194 -23.61 1.80 -7.76
N ASN A 195 -24.50 2.34 -8.60
CA ASN A 195 -25.94 2.10 -8.48
C ASN A 195 -26.43 0.77 -9.08
N LEU A 196 -25.56 -0.22 -9.25
CA LEU A 196 -25.97 -1.61 -9.46
C LEU A 196 -25.86 -2.40 -8.15
N LYS A 197 -26.83 -2.11 -7.27
CA LYS A 197 -27.23 -2.76 -6.01
C LYS A 197 -26.18 -2.92 -4.89
N PRO A 198 -26.35 -2.20 -3.77
CA PRO A 198 -25.60 -2.36 -2.51
C PRO A 198 -26.13 -3.50 -1.62
N GLN A 199 -25.21 -4.19 -0.95
CA GLN A 199 -25.25 -4.79 0.41
C GLN A 199 -23.82 -5.35 0.63
N GLU A 200 -23.00 -5.08 1.65
CA GLU A 200 -23.16 -4.49 2.98
C GLU A 200 -21.88 -3.70 3.39
N THR A 201 -22.10 -2.72 4.27
CA THR A 201 -21.26 -1.99 5.25
C THR A 201 -19.72 -1.96 5.22
N ALA A 202 -19.18 -0.73 5.14
CA ALA A 202 -17.79 -0.31 5.37
C ALA A 202 -17.22 -0.55 6.80
N GLU A 203 -17.97 -1.21 7.69
CA GLU A 203 -17.44 -1.72 8.97
C GLU A 203 -16.71 -3.07 8.76
N GLU A 204 -17.06 -3.79 7.70
CA GLU A 204 -16.51 -5.12 7.38
C GLU A 204 -15.08 -5.00 6.82
N THR A 205 -14.73 -3.92 6.12
CA THR A 205 -13.41 -3.78 5.47
C THR A 205 -12.25 -3.50 6.44
N ALA A 206 -12.53 -2.87 7.59
CA ALA A 206 -11.51 -2.65 8.63
C ALA A 206 -11.29 -3.92 9.45
N GLU A 207 -12.36 -4.66 9.75
CA GLU A 207 -12.30 -5.95 10.44
C GLU A 207 -11.68 -7.03 9.53
N GLU A 208 -11.94 -7.00 8.22
CA GLU A 208 -11.27 -7.84 7.22
C GLU A 208 -9.78 -7.49 7.09
N ALA A 209 -9.42 -6.20 7.05
CA ALA A 209 -8.01 -5.79 7.00
C ALA A 209 -7.26 -6.21 8.28
N ASP A 210 -7.86 -6.04 9.45
CA ASP A 210 -7.29 -6.46 10.73
C ASP A 210 -7.23 -8.00 10.84
N ALA A 211 -8.24 -8.73 10.36
CA ALA A 211 -8.25 -10.19 10.32
C ALA A 211 -7.21 -10.75 9.35
N VAL A 212 -6.96 -10.07 8.22
CA VAL A 212 -5.87 -10.40 7.30
C VAL A 212 -4.52 -10.15 7.95
N VAL A 213 -4.34 -9.03 8.65
CA VAL A 213 -3.12 -8.75 9.42
C VAL A 213 -2.89 -9.79 10.51
N GLU A 214 -3.94 -10.22 11.23
CA GLU A 214 -3.85 -11.26 12.25
C GLU A 214 -3.51 -12.63 11.63
N THR A 215 -4.15 -12.99 10.52
CA THR A 215 -3.85 -14.23 9.77
C THR A 215 -2.41 -14.25 9.26
N ILE A 216 -1.91 -13.13 8.73
CA ILE A 216 -0.51 -12.98 8.30
C ILE A 216 0.42 -13.12 9.51
N ALA A 217 0.11 -12.47 10.62
CA ALA A 217 0.90 -12.56 11.86
C ALA A 217 0.96 -13.99 12.42
N GLU A 218 -0.13 -14.77 12.31
CA GLU A 218 -0.15 -16.18 12.71
C GLU A 218 0.69 -17.07 11.79
N ARG A 219 0.64 -16.87 10.47
CA ARG A 219 1.49 -17.60 9.50
C ARG A 219 2.97 -17.34 9.72
N VAL A 220 3.36 -16.10 10.02
CA VAL A 220 4.74 -15.74 10.41
C VAL A 220 5.17 -16.47 11.69
N ARG A 221 4.28 -16.61 12.68
CA ARG A 221 4.56 -17.37 13.91
C ARG A 221 4.67 -18.87 13.64
N ALA A 222 3.81 -19.44 12.81
CA ALA A 222 3.81 -20.85 12.45
C ALA A 222 5.04 -21.24 11.61
N GLY A 223 5.46 -20.39 10.67
CA GLY A 223 6.65 -20.60 9.85
C GLY A 223 7.96 -20.62 10.65
N LYS A 224 8.02 -19.94 11.81
CA LYS A 224 9.17 -19.99 12.73
C LYS A 224 9.27 -21.29 13.53
N LEU A 225 8.19 -22.07 13.66
CA LEU A 225 8.20 -23.36 14.38
C LEU A 225 8.68 -24.55 13.53
N GLY A 226 8.80 -24.39 12.20
CA GLY A 226 9.26 -25.43 11.28
C GLY A 226 10.79 -25.62 11.18
N ARG A 227 11.60 -24.73 11.76
CA ARG A 227 13.07 -24.81 11.73
C ARG A 227 13.64 -25.30 13.06
N GLN A 228 13.30 -26.51 13.49
CA GLN A 228 14.14 -27.23 14.45
C GLN A 228 15.17 -28.07 13.70
N CYS A 229 16.41 -27.57 13.62
CA CYS A 229 17.57 -28.38 13.30
C CYS A 229 17.67 -29.55 14.29
N LYS A 230 17.40 -30.77 13.81
CA LYS A 230 17.83 -31.99 14.48
C LYS A 230 19.35 -32.08 14.34
N ARG A 231 20.04 -32.13 15.47
CA ARG A 231 21.45 -32.55 15.55
C ARG A 231 21.56 -34.05 15.34
#